data_AF-A2F9H0-F1
#
_entry.id   AF-A2F9H0-F1
#
_cell.length_a   1.000
_cell.length_b   1.000
_cell.length_c   1.000
_cell.angle_alpha   90.00
_cell.angle_beta   90.00
_cell.angle_gamma   90.00
#
_symmetry.space_group_name_H-M   'P 1'
#
loop_
_entity.id
_entity.type
_entity.pdbx_description
1 polymer ?
#
loop_
_entity_poly.entity_id
_entity_poly.type
_entity_poly.pdbx_seq_one_letter_code
_entity_poly.pdbx_strand_id
1 'polypeptide(L)'
;MEELALDKENVHFSHIKYPDLGGMSVPPRLDFTLASAFGALCGVPYMGKNQRRDHTDGFLNNLNCLGELLKLNGYITSATFGTGCYDFGYGHIFDLHHFQRILSNIEIKNSSQWIEDKYTYEFCKKELEYLSDTHQPFMAFMCTLDTHEPGHICSLCPNTQSYPATKSIECSDRQLKSFLEWAQTQEWYNNTVFLIYGDHTSRDKNFKQMAKEHNYVKKSYNVILNSERKAKRTHERLFTVFDLLPTVLNAAGVQIRGNQIGMVISLFSKLPKLFERYGEKFEESFNQISFWYDTVVNHKSIKCEENTPCISLDDYSLGTTYANLTAEYH
;
A
#
# COMPACT_ATOMS: atom_id res chain seq x y z
N MET A 1 12.23 5.77 -12.70
CA MET A 1 11.70 6.03 -11.33
C MET A 1 12.38 7.23 -10.67
N GLU A 2 13.71 7.29 -10.61
CA GLU A 2 14.43 8.42 -9.98
C GLU A 2 14.04 9.79 -10.57
N GLU A 3 13.91 9.86 -11.90
CA GLU A 3 13.43 11.07 -12.60
C GLU A 3 12.06 11.52 -12.08
N LEU A 4 11.12 10.58 -11.84
CA LEU A 4 9.80 10.90 -11.31
C LEU A 4 9.87 11.46 -9.89
N ALA A 5 10.76 10.92 -9.05
CA ALA A 5 10.92 11.36 -7.66
C ALA A 5 11.61 12.73 -7.53
N LEU A 6 12.49 13.07 -8.48
CA LEU A 6 13.21 14.34 -8.52
C LEU A 6 12.45 15.46 -9.25
N ASP A 7 11.42 15.12 -10.02
CA ASP A 7 10.55 16.08 -10.67
C ASP A 7 9.75 16.90 -9.63
N LYS A 8 9.75 18.22 -9.81
CA LYS A 8 9.11 19.18 -8.89
C LYS A 8 7.59 19.24 -9.02
N GLU A 9 7.03 18.74 -10.11
CA GLU A 9 5.57 18.63 -10.27
C GLU A 9 5.02 17.37 -9.60
N ASN A 10 5.89 16.41 -9.27
CA ASN A 10 5.53 15.20 -8.54
C ASN A 10 5.77 15.37 -7.03
N VAL A 11 5.14 14.50 -6.24
CA VAL A 11 5.32 14.46 -4.78
C VAL A 11 5.96 13.13 -4.38
N HIS A 12 7.26 13.18 -4.08
CA HIS A 12 8.00 12.09 -3.43
C HIS A 12 8.17 12.40 -1.95
N PHE A 13 7.90 11.43 -1.07
CA PHE A 13 8.21 11.56 0.36
C PHE A 13 9.47 10.75 0.71
N SER A 14 10.38 11.35 1.47
CA SER A 14 11.68 10.80 1.82
C SER A 14 11.95 10.90 3.31
N HIS A 15 12.52 9.84 3.88
CA HIS A 15 13.07 9.83 5.24
C HIS A 15 14.43 10.55 5.39
N ILE A 16 15.07 10.92 4.29
CA ILE A 16 16.36 11.62 4.27
C ILE A 16 16.24 12.99 3.60
N LYS A 17 17.34 13.74 3.61
CA LYS A 17 17.42 15.10 3.10
C LYS A 17 17.56 15.12 1.57
N TYR A 18 16.94 16.12 0.93
CA TYR A 18 17.13 16.42 -0.50
C TYR A 18 18.60 16.78 -0.80
N PRO A 19 19.18 16.38 -1.95
CA PRO A 19 18.56 15.68 -3.09
C PRO A 19 18.59 14.15 -3.02
N ASP A 20 19.02 13.57 -1.89
CA ASP A 20 19.10 12.11 -1.78
C ASP A 20 17.71 11.47 -1.71
N LEU A 21 17.54 10.37 -2.45
CA LEU A 21 16.27 9.66 -2.55
C LEU A 21 16.16 8.58 -1.47
N GLY A 22 15.20 8.78 -0.56
CA GLY A 22 14.80 7.81 0.43
C GLY A 22 13.43 7.21 0.14
N GLY A 23 12.78 6.69 1.18
CA GLY A 23 11.42 6.21 1.06
C GLY A 23 10.78 5.78 2.38
N MET A 24 9.77 4.94 2.27
CA MET A 24 8.98 4.40 3.37
C MET A 24 9.76 3.39 4.21
N SER A 25 9.52 3.43 5.51
CA SER A 25 9.95 2.35 6.40
C SER A 25 9.03 1.14 6.23
N VAL A 26 9.63 -0.05 6.30
CA VAL A 26 8.94 -1.33 6.12
C VAL A 26 9.10 -2.17 7.40
N PRO A 27 8.24 -1.94 8.42
CA PRO A 27 8.18 -2.78 9.61
C PRO A 27 7.94 -4.27 9.29
N PRO A 28 8.29 -5.21 10.18
CA PRO A 28 8.16 -6.65 9.92
C PRO A 28 6.76 -7.12 9.51
N ARG A 29 5.69 -6.56 10.09
CA ARG A 29 4.30 -6.89 9.71
C ARG A 29 3.84 -6.28 8.39
N LEU A 30 4.71 -5.53 7.70
CA LEU A 30 4.46 -4.91 6.39
C LEU A 30 5.43 -5.38 5.33
N ASP A 31 6.36 -6.27 5.67
CA ASP A 31 7.46 -6.68 4.79
C ASP A 31 7.04 -7.69 3.71
N PHE A 32 5.76 -7.90 3.41
CA PHE A 32 5.33 -8.82 2.34
C PHE A 32 4.13 -8.25 1.59
N THR A 33 4.01 -8.64 0.32
CA THR A 33 3.10 -8.05 -0.66
C THR A 33 1.66 -7.94 -0.17
N LEU A 34 1.09 -9.02 0.41
CA LEU A 34 -0.26 -9.00 0.99
C LEU A 34 -0.39 -7.95 2.10
N ALA A 35 0.50 -7.94 3.08
CA ALA A 35 0.40 -7.01 4.20
C ALA A 35 0.66 -5.56 3.79
N SER A 36 1.53 -5.32 2.80
CA SER A 36 1.76 -3.99 2.27
C SER A 36 0.54 -3.46 1.52
N ALA A 37 -0.08 -4.28 0.64
CA ALA A 37 -1.30 -3.92 -0.06
C ALA A 37 -2.46 -3.68 0.92
N PHE A 38 -2.67 -4.58 1.89
CA PHE A 38 -3.65 -4.40 2.94
C PHE A 38 -3.39 -3.14 3.78
N GLY A 39 -2.15 -2.89 4.17
CA GLY A 39 -1.76 -1.68 4.89
C GLY A 39 -2.01 -0.39 4.09
N ALA A 40 -1.73 -0.39 2.79
CA ALA A 40 -2.00 0.73 1.90
C ALA A 40 -3.51 1.02 1.76
N LEU A 41 -4.32 -0.05 1.72
CA LEU A 41 -5.76 0.03 1.48
C LEU A 41 -6.59 0.19 2.75
N CYS A 42 -6.08 -0.17 3.92
CA CYS A 42 -6.84 -0.18 5.18
C CYS A 42 -6.20 0.67 6.28
N GLY A 43 -4.94 1.07 6.13
CA GLY A 43 -4.24 1.87 7.16
C GLY A 43 -3.91 1.10 8.44
N VAL A 44 -3.92 -0.25 8.40
CA VAL A 44 -3.66 -1.14 9.55
C VAL A 44 -2.88 -2.37 9.07
N PRO A 45 -2.10 -3.05 9.94
CA PRO A 45 -1.38 -4.26 9.55
C PRO A 45 -2.34 -5.43 9.34
N TYR A 46 -1.98 -6.29 8.39
CA TYR A 46 -2.59 -7.60 8.27
C TYR A 46 -2.25 -8.45 9.50
N MET A 47 -3.28 -9.01 10.14
CA MET A 47 -3.15 -9.74 11.40
C MET A 47 -3.12 -11.26 11.24
N GLY A 48 -3.37 -11.75 10.03
CA GLY A 48 -3.36 -13.17 9.72
C GLY A 48 -1.95 -13.74 9.57
N LYS A 49 -1.90 -15.04 9.26
CA LYS A 49 -0.65 -15.74 8.96
C LYS A 49 -0.32 -15.61 7.48
N ASN A 50 0.95 -15.34 7.15
CA ASN A 50 1.43 -15.38 5.77
C ASN A 50 1.69 -16.83 5.35
N GLN A 51 0.64 -17.55 4.95
CA GLN A 51 0.71 -18.95 4.55
C GLN A 51 -0.13 -19.19 3.31
N ARG A 52 0.35 -20.07 2.42
CA ARG A 52 -0.38 -20.50 1.23
C ARG A 52 -1.53 -21.44 1.65
N ARG A 53 -2.70 -20.87 1.91
CA ARG A 53 -3.93 -21.56 2.26
C ARG A 53 -5.10 -20.91 1.53
N ASP A 54 -6.08 -21.72 1.16
CA ASP A 54 -7.32 -21.26 0.49
C ASP A 54 -8.25 -20.48 1.45
N HIS A 55 -7.98 -20.52 2.76
CA HIS A 55 -8.69 -19.74 3.77
C HIS A 55 -7.67 -18.97 4.61
N THR A 56 -7.80 -17.64 4.61
CA THR A 56 -6.95 -16.75 5.42
C THR A 56 -7.83 -15.82 6.26
N ASP A 57 -7.44 -15.63 7.51
CA ASP A 57 -8.04 -14.75 8.50
C ASP A 57 -7.23 -13.44 8.61
N GLY A 58 -7.72 -12.47 9.40
CA GLY A 58 -6.93 -11.29 9.74
C GLY A 58 -6.94 -10.14 8.73
N PHE A 59 -7.89 -10.13 7.79
CA PHE A 59 -8.24 -8.96 6.97
C PHE A 59 -9.17 -7.97 7.67
N LEU A 60 -9.62 -8.25 8.91
CA LEU A 60 -10.42 -7.30 9.68
C LEU A 60 -11.69 -6.85 8.92
N ASN A 61 -12.45 -7.81 8.38
CA ASN A 61 -13.54 -7.61 7.41
C ASN A 61 -14.62 -6.57 7.75
N ASN A 62 -14.77 -6.16 9.01
CA ASN A 62 -15.72 -5.12 9.43
C ASN A 62 -15.08 -3.70 9.44
N LEU A 63 -13.81 -3.58 9.07
CA LEU A 63 -13.12 -2.32 8.92
C LEU A 63 -13.43 -1.71 7.55
N ASN A 64 -13.84 -0.44 7.54
CA ASN A 64 -13.98 0.31 6.29
C ASN A 64 -12.61 0.68 5.73
N CYS A 65 -12.19 -0.04 4.71
CA CYS A 65 -10.98 0.23 3.94
C CYS A 65 -11.30 1.16 2.75
N LEU A 66 -10.29 1.46 1.94
CA LEU A 66 -10.42 2.37 0.81
C LEU A 66 -11.47 1.89 -0.20
N GLY A 67 -11.63 0.58 -0.38
CA GLY A 67 -12.63 0.00 -1.27
C GLY A 67 -14.05 0.41 -0.88
N GLU A 68 -14.41 0.23 0.39
CA GLU A 68 -15.71 0.60 0.95
C GLU A 68 -15.93 2.12 0.91
N LEU A 69 -14.93 2.89 1.34
CA LEU A 69 -15.00 4.35 1.36
C LEU A 69 -15.27 4.91 -0.03
N LEU A 70 -14.58 4.40 -1.06
CA LEU A 70 -14.74 4.85 -2.44
C LEU A 70 -16.06 4.38 -3.04
N LYS A 71 -16.45 3.12 -2.82
CA LYS A 71 -17.74 2.58 -3.27
C LYS A 71 -18.93 3.36 -2.73
N LEU A 72 -18.90 3.75 -1.46
CA LEU A 72 -19.94 4.60 -0.84
C LEU A 72 -20.04 5.99 -1.48
N ASN A 73 -18.98 6.44 -2.16
CA ASN A 73 -18.92 7.72 -2.87
C ASN A 73 -19.06 7.55 -4.39
N GLY A 74 -19.58 6.41 -4.86
CA GLY A 74 -19.89 6.18 -6.27
C GLY A 74 -18.69 5.87 -7.17
N TYR A 75 -17.54 5.51 -6.59
CA TYR A 75 -16.38 5.07 -7.38
C TYR A 75 -16.52 3.61 -7.79
N ILE A 76 -16.03 3.29 -8.99
CA ILE A 76 -15.75 1.91 -9.40
C ILE A 76 -14.36 1.50 -8.91
N THR A 77 -14.27 0.38 -8.20
CA THR A 77 -13.02 -0.16 -7.66
C THR A 77 -12.59 -1.41 -8.42
N SER A 78 -11.34 -1.43 -8.89
CA SER A 78 -10.78 -2.51 -9.69
C SER A 78 -9.38 -2.89 -9.22
N ALA A 79 -9.07 -4.18 -9.18
CA ALA A 79 -7.76 -4.71 -8.82
C ALA A 79 -7.25 -5.66 -9.90
N THR A 80 -6.04 -5.43 -10.41
CA THR A 80 -5.39 -6.24 -11.46
C THR A 80 -4.05 -6.79 -10.97
N PHE A 81 -3.85 -8.10 -11.02
CA PHE A 81 -2.62 -8.75 -10.54
C PHE A 81 -2.33 -10.10 -11.21
N GLY A 82 -1.05 -10.44 -11.34
CA GLY A 82 -0.57 -11.58 -12.13
C GLY A 82 -0.53 -12.94 -11.44
N THR A 83 -1.10 -13.09 -10.23
CA THR A 83 -1.18 -14.38 -9.50
C THR A 83 -2.60 -14.94 -9.51
N GLY A 84 -2.76 -16.17 -9.03
CA GLY A 84 -4.08 -16.70 -8.67
C GLY A 84 -4.71 -15.87 -7.55
N CYS A 85 -6.03 -15.69 -7.60
CA CYS A 85 -6.79 -14.89 -6.63
C CYS A 85 -6.48 -15.31 -5.17
N TYR A 86 -6.43 -16.60 -4.87
CA TYR A 86 -6.20 -17.09 -3.52
C TYR A 86 -4.74 -17.43 -3.21
N ASP A 87 -3.79 -17.08 -4.09
CA ASP A 87 -2.38 -17.33 -3.81
C ASP A 87 -1.93 -16.46 -2.61
N PHE A 88 -1.58 -17.13 -1.51
CA PHE A 88 -1.38 -16.53 -0.18
C PHE A 88 -2.56 -15.71 0.34
N GLY A 89 -3.76 -15.84 -0.26
CA GLY A 89 -4.93 -15.03 0.05
C GLY A 89 -4.86 -13.59 -0.45
N TYR A 90 -4.03 -13.28 -1.45
CA TYR A 90 -3.85 -11.91 -1.95
C TYR A 90 -5.17 -11.26 -2.43
N GLY A 91 -5.96 -12.01 -3.19
CA GLY A 91 -7.27 -11.60 -3.70
C GLY A 91 -8.33 -11.40 -2.63
N HIS A 92 -8.19 -12.02 -1.44
CA HIS A 92 -9.11 -11.79 -0.32
C HIS A 92 -9.10 -10.35 0.16
N ILE A 93 -7.99 -9.61 -0.02
CA ILE A 93 -7.97 -8.17 0.29
C ILE A 93 -9.09 -7.46 -0.47
N PHE A 94 -9.19 -7.73 -1.77
CA PHE A 94 -10.11 -7.04 -2.67
C PHE A 94 -11.54 -7.56 -2.50
N ASP A 95 -11.71 -8.88 -2.36
CA ASP A 95 -13.02 -9.51 -2.18
C ASP A 95 -13.68 -9.09 -0.86
N LEU A 96 -12.95 -9.22 0.26
CA LEU A 96 -13.47 -8.89 1.59
C LEU A 96 -13.63 -7.39 1.81
N HIS A 97 -12.88 -6.54 1.09
CA HIS A 97 -13.02 -5.08 1.13
C HIS A 97 -13.71 -4.50 -0.10
N HIS A 98 -14.63 -5.28 -0.67
CA HIS A 98 -15.68 -4.82 -1.57
C HIS A 98 -15.21 -4.16 -2.87
N PHE A 99 -14.04 -4.54 -3.39
CA PHE A 99 -13.67 -4.21 -4.75
C PHE A 99 -14.67 -4.84 -5.72
N GLN A 100 -15.13 -4.06 -6.70
CA GLN A 100 -16.16 -4.52 -7.63
C GLN A 100 -15.59 -5.40 -8.74
N ARG A 101 -14.30 -5.24 -9.06
CA ARG A 101 -13.61 -5.96 -10.13
C ARG A 101 -12.29 -6.50 -9.61
N ILE A 102 -12.10 -7.81 -9.73
CA ILE A 102 -10.91 -8.52 -9.28
C ILE A 102 -10.41 -9.33 -10.48
N LEU A 103 -9.25 -8.95 -11.01
CA LEU A 103 -8.73 -9.36 -12.31
C LEU A 103 -7.37 -10.03 -12.10
N SER A 104 -7.42 -11.34 -11.89
CA SER A 104 -6.26 -12.18 -11.59
C SER A 104 -5.61 -12.75 -12.85
N ASN A 105 -4.63 -13.64 -12.70
CA ASN A 105 -4.04 -14.37 -13.82
C ASN A 105 -5.05 -15.17 -14.67
N ILE A 106 -6.20 -15.54 -14.08
CA ILE A 106 -7.31 -16.21 -14.77
C ILE A 106 -7.95 -15.24 -15.77
N GLU A 107 -8.33 -14.04 -15.34
CA GLU A 107 -8.95 -13.03 -16.21
C GLU A 107 -7.96 -12.50 -17.25
N ILE A 108 -6.68 -12.34 -16.87
CA ILE A 108 -5.66 -11.74 -17.74
C ILE A 108 -5.24 -12.70 -18.86
N LYS A 109 -5.06 -14.00 -18.57
CA LYS A 109 -4.45 -14.95 -19.51
C LYS A 109 -5.04 -16.36 -19.47
N ASN A 110 -6.10 -16.60 -18.72
CA ASN A 110 -6.63 -17.95 -18.44
C ASN A 110 -5.52 -18.90 -17.94
N SER A 111 -4.68 -18.38 -17.03
CA SER A 111 -3.53 -19.11 -16.48
C SER A 111 -3.81 -19.57 -15.06
N SER A 112 -3.36 -20.77 -14.71
CA SER A 112 -3.31 -21.25 -13.32
C SER A 112 -1.98 -20.96 -12.63
N GLN A 113 -1.03 -20.37 -13.36
CA GLN A 113 0.30 -19.98 -12.89
C GLN A 113 0.46 -18.47 -12.92
N TRP A 114 1.45 -17.98 -12.18
CA TRP A 114 1.94 -16.62 -12.30
C TRP A 114 2.11 -16.21 -13.77
N ILE A 115 1.72 -14.97 -14.10
CA ILE A 115 1.99 -14.35 -15.40
C ILE A 115 2.93 -13.14 -15.31
N GLU A 116 3.73 -12.95 -16.37
CA GLU A 116 4.71 -11.86 -16.46
C GLU A 116 4.03 -10.47 -16.46
N ASP A 117 4.71 -9.46 -15.90
CA ASP A 117 4.13 -8.12 -15.72
C ASP A 117 3.74 -7.45 -17.03
N LYS A 118 4.38 -7.81 -18.15
CA LYS A 118 4.01 -7.30 -19.47
C LYS A 118 2.54 -7.62 -19.81
N TYR A 119 2.01 -8.74 -19.35
CA TYR A 119 0.60 -9.09 -19.56
C TYR A 119 -0.29 -8.33 -18.57
N THR A 120 0.16 -8.16 -17.33
CA THR A 120 -0.54 -7.37 -16.30
C THR A 120 -0.70 -5.92 -16.72
N TYR A 121 0.37 -5.27 -17.20
CA TYR A 121 0.34 -3.90 -17.73
C TYR A 121 -0.61 -3.77 -18.92
N GLU A 122 -0.52 -4.65 -19.93
CA GLU A 122 -1.39 -4.60 -21.10
C GLU A 122 -2.87 -4.83 -20.76
N PHE A 123 -3.17 -5.66 -19.76
CA PHE A 123 -4.54 -5.83 -19.29
C PHE A 123 -5.03 -4.63 -18.48
N CYS A 124 -4.19 -4.07 -17.61
CA CYS A 124 -4.50 -2.86 -16.83
C CYS A 124 -4.84 -1.68 -17.75
N LYS A 125 -4.14 -1.53 -18.89
CA LYS A 125 -4.49 -0.52 -19.91
C LYS A 125 -5.94 -0.67 -20.40
N LYS A 126 -6.33 -1.89 -20.79
CA LYS A 126 -7.70 -2.19 -21.25
C LYS A 126 -8.74 -1.98 -20.16
N GLU A 127 -8.40 -2.32 -18.92
CA GLU A 127 -9.28 -2.11 -17.78
C GLU A 127 -9.46 -0.60 -17.50
N LEU A 128 -8.42 0.21 -17.61
CA LEU A 128 -8.51 1.67 -17.46
C LEU A 128 -9.32 2.32 -18.60
N GLU A 129 -9.18 1.84 -19.84
CA GLU A 129 -10.04 2.26 -20.96
C GLU A 129 -11.51 1.93 -20.65
N TYR A 130 -11.80 0.70 -20.21
CA TYR A 130 -13.15 0.30 -19.79
C TYR A 130 -13.68 1.17 -18.65
N LEU A 131 -12.90 1.40 -17.58
CA LEU A 131 -13.31 2.21 -16.44
C LEU A 131 -13.59 3.66 -16.84
N SER A 132 -12.77 4.24 -17.73
CA SER A 132 -12.99 5.58 -18.26
C SER A 132 -14.31 5.68 -19.05
N ASP A 133 -14.63 4.67 -19.85
CA ASP A 133 -15.86 4.63 -20.67
C ASP A 133 -17.14 4.51 -19.83
N THR A 134 -17.04 4.13 -18.55
CA THR A 134 -18.21 4.11 -17.64
C THR A 134 -18.68 5.51 -17.24
N HIS A 135 -17.85 6.53 -17.45
CA HIS A 135 -18.06 7.91 -16.98
C HIS A 135 -18.30 8.05 -15.46
N GLN A 136 -17.93 7.03 -14.68
CA GLN A 136 -17.92 7.07 -13.22
C GLN A 136 -16.49 7.31 -12.72
N PRO A 137 -16.30 7.95 -11.55
CA PRO A 137 -14.98 8.01 -10.96
C PRO A 137 -14.50 6.58 -10.64
N PHE A 138 -13.20 6.32 -10.75
CA PHE A 138 -12.66 4.99 -10.52
C PHE A 138 -11.40 5.02 -9.67
N MET A 139 -11.11 3.86 -9.06
CA MET A 139 -9.82 3.54 -8.44
C MET A 139 -9.38 2.19 -8.97
N ALA A 140 -8.21 2.17 -9.60
CA ALA A 140 -7.58 0.97 -10.11
C ALA A 140 -6.31 0.69 -9.30
N PHE A 141 -6.24 -0.51 -8.72
CA PHE A 141 -5.07 -1.03 -8.05
C PHE A 141 -4.39 -2.06 -8.97
N MET A 142 -3.08 -1.95 -9.17
CA MET A 142 -2.30 -2.90 -9.95
C MET A 142 -1.11 -3.40 -9.16
N CYS A 143 -0.88 -4.72 -9.15
CA CYS A 143 0.31 -5.33 -8.55
C CYS A 143 1.21 -5.94 -9.63
N THR A 144 2.46 -5.51 -9.64
CA THR A 144 3.55 -6.12 -10.42
C THR A 144 4.29 -7.16 -9.59
N LEU A 145 4.90 -8.15 -10.23
CA LEU A 145 5.50 -9.29 -9.55
C LEU A 145 6.90 -9.66 -10.06
N ASP A 146 7.29 -9.30 -11.30
CA ASP A 146 8.52 -9.82 -11.95
C ASP A 146 9.81 -9.46 -11.16
N THR A 147 9.75 -8.47 -10.26
CA THR A 147 10.85 -8.11 -9.36
C THR A 147 11.00 -8.99 -8.12
N HIS A 148 10.06 -9.91 -7.85
CA HIS A 148 10.16 -10.86 -6.74
C HIS A 148 11.44 -11.69 -6.86
N GLU A 149 12.10 -11.98 -5.75
CA GLU A 149 13.36 -12.71 -5.77
C GLU A 149 13.22 -14.10 -6.41
N PRO A 150 14.21 -14.53 -7.23
CA PRO A 150 15.49 -13.88 -7.54
C PRO A 150 15.44 -12.87 -8.71
N GLY A 151 14.25 -12.49 -9.20
CA GLY A 151 14.02 -11.65 -10.37
C GLY A 151 13.62 -12.48 -11.60
N HIS A 152 12.43 -12.22 -12.15
CA HIS A 152 11.94 -12.83 -13.38
C HIS A 152 12.34 -12.00 -14.60
N ILE A 153 12.84 -12.67 -15.65
CA ILE A 153 13.32 -12.03 -16.87
C ILE A 153 12.36 -12.38 -18.01
N CYS A 154 11.52 -11.42 -18.39
CA CYS A 154 10.64 -11.56 -19.55
C CYS A 154 11.32 -11.05 -20.84
N SER A 155 10.63 -11.23 -21.96
CA SER A 155 11.11 -10.84 -23.29
C SER A 155 11.37 -9.33 -23.49
N LEU A 156 10.86 -8.48 -22.60
CA LEU A 156 11.10 -7.03 -22.64
C LEU A 156 12.36 -6.61 -21.87
N CYS A 157 12.93 -7.51 -21.09
CA CYS A 157 14.02 -7.19 -20.21
C CYS A 157 15.33 -7.02 -20.98
N PRO A 158 16.21 -6.11 -20.51
CA PRO A 158 17.45 -5.79 -21.21
C PRO A 158 18.40 -6.99 -21.21
N ASN A 159 19.03 -7.24 -22.36
CA ASN A 159 20.03 -8.29 -22.51
C ASN A 159 21.41 -7.81 -22.02
N THR A 160 21.54 -7.54 -20.73
CA THR A 160 22.78 -7.10 -20.06
C THR A 160 23.50 -8.27 -19.38
N GLN A 161 24.74 -8.10 -18.93
CA GLN A 161 25.43 -9.08 -18.07
C GLN A 161 25.18 -8.80 -16.57
N SER A 162 23.96 -8.39 -16.20
CA SER A 162 23.59 -8.07 -14.82
C SER A 162 22.98 -9.27 -14.07
N TYR A 163 22.99 -9.20 -12.74
CA TYR A 163 22.28 -10.16 -11.88
C TYR A 163 20.77 -10.14 -12.15
N PRO A 164 20.04 -11.29 -12.12
CA PRO A 164 18.63 -11.35 -12.48
C PRO A 164 17.75 -10.33 -11.76
N ALA A 165 17.90 -10.16 -10.44
CA ALA A 165 17.13 -9.17 -9.69
C ALA A 165 17.36 -7.72 -10.17
N THR A 166 18.59 -7.38 -10.57
CA THR A 166 18.90 -6.06 -11.14
C THR A 166 18.25 -5.88 -12.50
N LYS A 167 18.28 -6.93 -13.35
CA LYS A 167 17.63 -6.89 -14.66
C LYS A 167 16.11 -6.78 -14.56
N SER A 168 15.48 -7.50 -13.65
CA SER A 168 14.04 -7.43 -13.44
C SER A 168 13.62 -6.06 -12.94
N ILE A 169 14.40 -5.40 -12.07
CA ILE A 169 14.16 -4.02 -11.64
C ILE A 169 14.27 -3.05 -12.81
N GLU A 170 15.33 -3.14 -13.63
CA GLU A 170 15.49 -2.29 -14.82
C GLU A 170 14.35 -2.50 -15.83
N CYS A 171 13.92 -3.76 -15.99
CA CYS A 171 12.79 -4.14 -16.83
C CYS A 171 11.46 -3.57 -16.31
N SER A 172 11.23 -3.63 -15.00
CA SER A 172 10.04 -3.05 -14.34
C SER A 172 10.01 -1.53 -14.49
N ASP A 173 11.14 -0.84 -14.30
CA ASP A 173 11.27 0.61 -14.50
C ASP A 173 10.89 1.04 -15.93
N ARG A 174 11.38 0.30 -16.94
CA ARG A 174 11.05 0.56 -18.35
C ARG A 174 9.59 0.31 -18.68
N GLN A 175 8.99 -0.74 -18.11
CA GLN A 175 7.57 -1.03 -18.30
C GLN A 175 6.68 0.03 -17.64
N LEU A 176 7.02 0.47 -16.42
CA LEU A 176 6.34 1.59 -15.75
C LEU A 176 6.42 2.87 -16.58
N LYS A 177 7.61 3.20 -17.11
CA LYS A 177 7.79 4.35 -18.00
C LYS A 177 6.86 4.26 -19.22
N SER A 178 6.86 3.12 -19.92
CA SER A 178 5.99 2.90 -21.08
C SER A 178 4.51 2.98 -20.74
N PHE A 179 4.10 2.48 -19.56
CA PHE A 179 2.74 2.60 -19.07
C PHE A 179 2.34 4.06 -18.81
N LEU A 180 3.20 4.86 -18.17
CA LEU A 180 2.94 6.27 -17.91
C LEU A 180 2.92 7.11 -19.19
N GLU A 181 3.82 6.83 -20.15
CA GLU A 181 3.82 7.47 -21.48
C GLU A 181 2.53 7.16 -22.24
N TRP A 182 2.03 5.92 -22.18
CA TRP A 182 0.71 5.57 -22.72
C TRP A 182 -0.42 6.28 -21.97
N ALA A 183 -0.36 6.33 -20.64
CA ALA A 183 -1.39 6.98 -19.83
C ALA A 183 -1.51 8.46 -20.18
N GLN A 184 -0.39 9.15 -20.42
CA GLN A 184 -0.34 10.55 -20.84
C GLN A 184 -1.07 10.85 -22.16
N THR A 185 -1.31 9.85 -23.01
CA THR A 185 -2.08 10.04 -24.24
C THR A 185 -3.59 9.88 -24.05
N GLN A 186 -4.04 9.49 -22.86
CA GLN A 186 -5.45 9.25 -22.55
C GLN A 186 -6.15 10.52 -22.02
N GLU A 187 -7.43 10.70 -22.37
CA GLU A 187 -8.21 11.87 -21.96
C GLU A 187 -8.35 12.00 -20.42
N TRP A 188 -8.37 10.86 -19.72
CA TRP A 188 -8.50 10.80 -18.26
C TRP A 188 -7.22 11.08 -17.48
N TYR A 189 -6.06 11.21 -18.15
CA TYR A 189 -4.75 11.33 -17.48
C TYR A 189 -4.69 12.49 -16.49
N ASN A 190 -5.04 13.70 -16.96
CA ASN A 190 -4.95 14.93 -16.17
C ASN A 190 -5.95 14.96 -15.00
N ASN A 191 -6.97 14.10 -15.01
CA ASN A 191 -7.97 13.97 -13.96
C ASN A 191 -7.74 12.72 -13.09
N THR A 192 -6.55 12.11 -13.17
CA THR A 192 -6.20 10.88 -12.45
C THR A 192 -4.93 11.08 -11.66
N VAL A 193 -4.99 10.83 -10.34
CA VAL A 193 -3.82 10.75 -9.47
C VAL A 193 -3.19 9.37 -9.56
N PHE A 194 -1.86 9.31 -9.76
CA PHE A 194 -1.11 8.07 -9.72
C PHE A 194 -0.31 7.98 -8.43
N LEU A 195 -0.50 6.93 -7.65
CA LEU A 195 0.37 6.56 -6.54
C LEU A 195 1.19 5.34 -6.95
N ILE A 196 2.50 5.53 -7.12
CA ILE A 196 3.44 4.45 -7.42
C ILE A 196 4.25 4.18 -6.16
N TYR A 197 4.26 2.96 -5.67
CA TYR A 197 5.00 2.60 -4.48
C TYR A 197 5.54 1.16 -4.54
N GLY A 198 6.63 0.90 -3.83
CA GLY A 198 7.11 -0.46 -3.61
C GLY A 198 6.41 -1.09 -2.41
N ASP A 199 6.09 -2.38 -2.49
CA ASP A 199 5.42 -3.08 -1.39
C ASP A 199 6.34 -3.26 -0.17
N HIS A 200 7.55 -3.78 -0.38
CA HIS A 200 8.57 -3.98 0.64
C HIS A 200 9.99 -3.91 0.07
N THR A 201 11.00 -3.97 0.95
CA THR A 201 12.40 -3.99 0.49
C THR A 201 12.77 -5.38 -0.02
N SER A 202 13.60 -5.45 -1.08
CA SER A 202 14.00 -6.75 -1.62
C SER A 202 14.69 -7.62 -0.54
N ARG A 203 14.30 -8.89 -0.50
CA ARG A 203 14.85 -9.91 0.38
C ARG A 203 16.06 -10.63 -0.21
N ASP A 204 16.45 -10.26 -1.43
CA ASP A 204 17.59 -10.83 -2.14
C ASP A 204 18.87 -10.76 -1.30
N LYS A 205 19.65 -11.84 -1.31
CA LYS A 205 20.85 -11.95 -0.48
C LYS A 205 21.93 -10.97 -0.90
N ASN A 206 22.10 -10.73 -2.21
CA ASN A 206 23.11 -9.82 -2.71
C ASN A 206 22.75 -8.37 -2.37
N PHE A 207 21.47 -7.98 -2.53
CA PHE A 207 21.02 -6.65 -2.12
C PHE A 207 21.08 -6.44 -0.60
N LYS A 208 20.82 -7.47 0.21
CA LYS A 208 21.04 -7.40 1.66
C LYS A 208 22.50 -7.21 2.01
N GLN A 209 23.40 -7.95 1.37
CA GLN A 209 24.84 -7.87 1.61
C GLN A 209 25.38 -6.49 1.19
N MET A 210 25.02 -6.03 -0.01
CA MET A 210 25.38 -4.69 -0.51
C MET A 210 24.89 -3.59 0.44
N ALA A 211 23.63 -3.65 0.89
CA ALA A 211 23.10 -2.68 1.85
C ALA A 211 23.93 -2.66 3.16
N LYS A 212 24.32 -3.83 3.67
CA LYS A 212 25.16 -3.95 4.87
C LYS A 212 26.56 -3.36 4.66
N GLU A 213 27.20 -3.66 3.53
CA GLU A 213 28.53 -3.16 3.17
C GLU A 213 28.57 -1.63 3.06
N HIS A 214 27.48 -1.03 2.59
CA HIS A 214 27.33 0.41 2.46
C HIS A 214 26.68 1.10 3.68
N ASN A 215 26.45 0.38 4.79
CA ASN A 215 25.73 0.88 5.97
C ASN A 215 24.39 1.57 5.60
N TYR A 216 23.69 0.99 4.63
CA TYR A 216 22.47 1.53 4.04
C TYR A 216 21.23 0.80 4.58
N VAL A 217 20.30 1.56 5.15
CA VAL A 217 18.99 1.04 5.57
C VAL A 217 18.03 1.15 4.39
N LYS A 218 17.71 0.00 3.79
CA LYS A 218 16.77 -0.06 2.66
C LYS A 218 15.41 0.52 3.05
N LYS A 219 14.82 1.28 2.13
CA LYS A 219 13.46 1.81 2.22
C LYS A 219 12.66 1.46 0.97
N SER A 220 11.35 1.51 1.08
CA SER A 220 10.47 1.28 -0.07
C SER A 220 10.13 2.58 -0.80
N TYR A 221 10.11 2.53 -2.12
CA TYR A 221 9.88 3.68 -3.00
C TYR A 221 8.42 4.19 -2.92
N ASN A 222 8.21 5.50 -3.13
CA ASN A 222 6.89 6.10 -3.30
C ASN A 222 6.98 7.37 -4.17
N VAL A 223 6.02 7.61 -5.05
CA VAL A 223 5.82 8.90 -5.71
C VAL A 223 4.36 9.08 -6.08
N ILE A 224 3.88 10.33 -6.00
CA ILE A 224 2.54 10.72 -6.41
C ILE A 224 2.64 11.64 -7.62
N LEU A 225 1.97 11.29 -8.70
CA LEU A 225 1.84 12.11 -9.91
C LEU A 225 0.44 12.75 -9.96
N ASN A 226 0.33 13.89 -10.65
CA ASN A 226 -0.94 14.62 -10.85
C ASN A 226 -1.67 14.97 -9.54
N SER A 227 -0.93 15.22 -8.46
CA SER A 227 -1.51 15.56 -7.16
C SER A 227 -2.14 16.95 -7.18
N GLU A 228 -3.41 17.06 -6.79
CA GLU A 228 -4.12 18.33 -6.54
C GLU A 228 -3.52 19.10 -5.35
N ARG A 229 -2.70 18.44 -4.53
CA ARG A 229 -2.03 19.04 -3.38
C ARG A 229 -0.52 19.07 -3.54
N LYS A 230 0.08 20.21 -3.18
CA LYS A 230 1.52 20.33 -2.98
C LYS A 230 1.86 20.11 -1.50
N ALA A 231 2.82 19.23 -1.22
CA ALA A 231 3.27 18.99 0.14
C ALA A 231 4.21 20.10 0.62
N LYS A 232 4.00 20.62 1.83
CA LYS A 232 4.87 21.65 2.44
C LYS A 232 6.22 21.09 2.88
N ARG A 233 6.26 19.79 3.21
CA ARG A 233 7.47 19.08 3.66
C ARG A 233 7.42 17.63 3.18
N THR A 234 8.33 17.31 2.29
CA THR A 234 8.49 15.99 1.69
C THR A 234 9.68 15.20 2.23
N HIS A 235 10.66 15.87 2.84
CA HIS A 235 11.92 15.27 3.27
C HIS A 235 12.02 15.15 4.79
N GLU A 236 12.89 14.23 5.23
CA GLU A 236 13.12 13.91 6.64
C GLU A 236 11.83 13.48 7.36
N ARG A 237 11.01 12.67 6.68
CA ARG A 237 9.73 12.16 7.15
C ARG A 237 9.82 10.65 7.40
N LEU A 238 9.45 10.17 8.58
CA LEU A 238 9.45 8.73 8.90
C LEU A 238 8.04 8.15 8.84
N PHE A 239 7.71 7.44 7.77
CA PHE A 239 6.34 6.96 7.54
C PHE A 239 6.34 5.54 7.00
N THR A 240 5.16 4.94 6.96
CA THR A 240 4.94 3.57 6.49
C THR A 240 3.85 3.54 5.43
N VAL A 241 3.60 2.37 4.86
CA VAL A 241 2.55 2.17 3.86
C VAL A 241 1.15 2.55 4.37
N PHE A 242 0.91 2.51 5.69
CA PHE A 242 -0.37 2.90 6.30
C PHE A 242 -0.77 4.34 6.01
N ASP A 243 0.22 5.22 5.93
CA ASP A 243 0.00 6.64 5.74
C ASP A 243 -0.44 6.95 4.30
N LEU A 244 -0.36 5.98 3.37
CA LEU A 244 -0.75 6.15 1.96
C LEU A 244 -2.26 6.30 1.79
N LEU A 245 -3.09 5.62 2.60
CA LEU A 245 -4.56 5.68 2.52
C LEU A 245 -5.12 7.12 2.58
N PRO A 246 -4.87 7.89 3.65
CA PRO A 246 -5.37 9.27 3.70
C PRO A 246 -4.57 10.20 2.77
N THR A 247 -3.35 9.81 2.38
CA THR A 247 -2.50 10.62 1.49
C THR A 247 -3.02 10.61 0.06
N VAL A 248 -3.37 9.45 -0.51
CA VAL A 248 -3.86 9.35 -1.89
C VAL A 248 -5.21 10.05 -2.06
N LEU A 249 -6.09 9.94 -1.06
CA LEU A 249 -7.35 10.68 -1.02
C LEU A 249 -7.11 12.20 -1.00
N ASN A 250 -6.19 12.68 -0.15
CA ASN A 250 -5.83 14.10 -0.15
C ASN A 250 -5.17 14.55 -1.45
N ALA A 251 -4.32 13.72 -2.07
CA ALA A 251 -3.72 14.00 -3.38
C ALA A 251 -4.79 14.13 -4.47
N ALA A 252 -5.88 13.36 -4.39
CA ALA A 252 -7.04 13.46 -5.27
C ALA A 252 -8.00 14.61 -4.90
N GLY A 253 -7.59 15.53 -4.00
CA GLY A 253 -8.39 16.69 -3.61
C GLY A 253 -9.43 16.43 -2.52
N VAL A 254 -9.62 15.18 -2.07
CA VAL A 254 -10.60 14.84 -1.02
C VAL A 254 -10.23 15.52 0.29
N GLN A 255 -11.22 16.20 0.89
CA GLN A 255 -11.08 16.82 2.20
C GLN A 255 -11.40 15.80 3.29
N ILE A 256 -10.37 15.44 4.07
CA ILE A 256 -10.51 14.55 5.23
C ILE A 256 -10.43 15.42 6.49
N ARG A 257 -11.43 15.33 7.38
CA ARG A 257 -11.42 16.05 8.66
C ARG A 257 -10.13 15.70 9.42
N GLY A 258 -9.36 16.71 9.81
CA GLY A 258 -8.07 16.53 10.49
C GLY A 258 -6.94 15.91 9.64
N ASN A 259 -7.17 15.63 8.34
CA ASN A 259 -6.29 14.85 7.47
C ASN A 259 -5.94 13.46 8.04
N GLN A 260 -6.91 12.84 8.72
CA GLN A 260 -6.74 11.58 9.43
C GLN A 260 -7.95 10.67 9.23
N ILE A 261 -7.70 9.38 9.00
CA ILE A 261 -8.73 8.33 8.95
C ILE A 261 -8.34 7.27 9.98
N GLY A 262 -9.21 7.03 10.97
CA GLY A 262 -8.85 6.20 12.11
C GLY A 262 -7.56 6.71 12.77
N MET A 263 -6.51 5.88 12.78
CA MET A 263 -5.22 6.23 13.37
C MET A 263 -4.19 6.77 12.36
N VAL A 264 -4.46 6.66 11.05
CA VAL A 264 -3.48 7.00 10.00
C VAL A 264 -3.64 8.43 9.53
N ILE A 265 -2.50 9.11 9.30
CA ILE A 265 -2.44 10.54 9.05
C ILE A 265 -1.78 10.79 7.70
N SER A 266 -2.44 11.59 6.86
CA SER A 266 -1.93 12.00 5.55
C SER A 266 -0.54 12.64 5.63
N LEU A 267 0.32 12.31 4.67
CA LEU A 267 1.65 12.87 4.51
C LEU A 267 1.64 14.37 4.16
N PHE A 268 0.52 14.88 3.63
CA PHE A 268 0.28 16.32 3.44
C PHE A 268 -0.01 17.07 4.75
N SER A 269 -0.37 16.36 5.83
CA SER A 269 -0.57 16.95 7.15
C SER A 269 0.74 17.35 7.80
N LYS A 270 0.72 18.44 8.57
CA LYS A 270 1.81 18.86 9.46
C LYS A 270 1.94 17.97 10.70
N LEU A 271 0.92 17.17 11.01
CA LEU A 271 0.94 16.29 12.17
C LEU A 271 1.97 15.17 11.98
N PRO A 272 2.75 14.84 13.02
CA PRO A 272 3.69 13.74 12.93
C PRO A 272 2.94 12.41 12.88
N LYS A 273 3.40 11.51 12.01
CA LYS A 273 2.82 10.18 11.78
C LYS A 273 3.15 9.30 12.96
N LEU A 274 2.40 8.20 13.11
CA LEU A 274 2.61 7.30 14.25
C LEU A 274 4.04 6.76 14.27
N PHE A 275 4.58 6.42 13.10
CA PHE A 275 5.96 5.98 13.00
C PHE A 275 6.97 7.09 13.29
N GLU A 276 6.69 8.36 12.92
CA GLU A 276 7.53 9.52 13.32
C GLU A 276 7.54 9.73 14.84
N ARG A 277 6.41 9.51 15.52
CA ARG A 277 6.29 9.74 16.96
C ARG A 277 6.87 8.63 17.80
N TYR A 278 6.65 7.38 17.39
CA TYR A 278 6.81 6.22 18.27
C TYR A 278 7.86 5.23 17.77
N GLY A 279 8.29 5.30 16.49
CA GLY A 279 9.30 4.41 15.93
C GLY A 279 8.96 2.93 16.19
N GLU A 280 9.92 2.18 16.75
CA GLU A 280 9.79 0.76 17.07
C GLU A 280 8.60 0.46 18.00
N LYS A 281 8.24 1.36 18.93
CA LYS A 281 7.07 1.17 19.81
C LYS A 281 5.75 1.09 19.02
N PHE A 282 5.68 1.74 17.86
CA PHE A 282 4.54 1.58 16.97
C PHE A 282 4.45 0.15 16.43
N GLU A 283 5.58 -0.46 16.09
CA GLU A 283 5.63 -1.84 15.59
C GLU A 283 5.23 -2.84 16.69
N GLU A 284 5.73 -2.64 17.91
CA GLU A 284 5.36 -3.44 19.09
C GLU A 284 3.84 -3.40 19.38
N SER A 285 3.20 -2.27 19.07
CA SER A 285 1.77 -2.08 19.28
C SER A 285 0.88 -2.92 18.35
N PHE A 286 1.42 -3.46 17.24
CA PHE A 286 0.59 -4.16 16.26
C PHE A 286 -0.14 -5.38 16.82
N ASN A 287 0.41 -6.05 17.84
CA ASN A 287 -0.27 -7.18 18.48
C ASN A 287 -1.54 -6.75 19.25
N GLN A 288 -1.67 -5.46 19.59
CA GLN A 288 -2.86 -4.92 20.25
C GLN A 288 -4.00 -4.63 19.26
N ILE A 289 -3.74 -4.67 17.95
CA ILE A 289 -4.74 -4.34 16.93
C ILE A 289 -5.86 -5.37 16.88
N SER A 290 -5.57 -6.65 17.12
CA SER A 290 -6.63 -7.66 17.26
C SER A 290 -7.55 -7.35 18.44
N PHE A 291 -7.00 -6.91 19.57
CA PHE A 291 -7.78 -6.51 20.75
C PHE A 291 -8.62 -5.27 20.46
N TRP A 292 -8.03 -4.23 19.87
CA TRP A 292 -8.76 -3.02 19.45
C TRP A 292 -9.87 -3.34 18.46
N TYR A 293 -9.60 -4.16 17.44
CA TYR A 293 -10.60 -4.55 16.45
C TYR A 293 -11.77 -5.29 17.09
N ASP A 294 -11.49 -6.25 17.97
CA ASP A 294 -12.55 -7.02 18.62
C ASP A 294 -13.40 -6.18 19.58
N THR A 295 -12.79 -5.26 20.32
CA THR A 295 -13.49 -4.45 21.33
C THR A 295 -14.18 -3.22 20.72
N VAL A 296 -13.51 -2.51 19.81
CA VAL A 296 -13.97 -1.22 19.26
C VAL A 296 -14.76 -1.40 17.98
N VAL A 297 -14.30 -2.26 17.05
CA VAL A 297 -14.94 -2.43 15.74
C VAL A 297 -16.04 -3.49 15.80
N ASN A 298 -15.78 -4.64 16.43
CA ASN A 298 -16.75 -5.72 16.53
C ASN A 298 -17.67 -5.62 17.76
N HIS A 299 -17.43 -4.68 18.67
CA HIS A 299 -18.17 -4.52 19.92
C HIS A 299 -18.25 -5.81 20.77
N LYS A 300 -17.23 -6.68 20.72
CA LYS A 300 -17.21 -7.91 21.51
C LYS A 300 -16.97 -7.58 22.98
N SER A 301 -17.76 -8.18 23.86
CA SER A 301 -17.54 -8.13 25.30
C SER A 301 -16.21 -8.79 25.66
N ILE A 302 -15.40 -8.12 26.49
CA ILE A 302 -14.15 -8.69 27.01
C ILE A 302 -14.51 -9.84 27.95
N LYS A 303 -14.25 -11.09 27.54
CA LYS A 303 -14.29 -12.25 28.44
C LYS A 303 -12.92 -12.40 29.10
N CYS A 304 -12.88 -12.13 30.39
CA CYS A 304 -11.73 -12.37 31.24
C CYS A 304 -11.50 -13.87 31.40
N GLU A 305 -10.55 -14.46 30.70
CA GLU A 305 -10.10 -15.83 31.02
C GLU A 305 -9.15 -15.79 32.22
N GLU A 306 -9.28 -16.76 33.14
CA GLU A 306 -8.67 -16.76 34.49
C GLU A 306 -7.14 -16.55 34.54
N ASN A 307 -6.43 -16.73 33.43
CA ASN A 307 -4.97 -16.57 33.33
C ASN A 307 -4.52 -15.35 32.51
N THR A 308 -5.44 -14.51 32.04
CA THR A 308 -5.13 -13.28 31.29
C THR A 308 -5.66 -12.09 32.10
N PRO A 309 -4.79 -11.19 32.61
CA PRO A 309 -5.26 -10.12 33.50
C PRO A 309 -6.27 -9.24 32.78
N CYS A 310 -7.47 -9.22 33.33
CA CYS A 310 -8.53 -8.37 32.85
C CYS A 310 -8.30 -6.95 33.34
N ILE A 311 -8.01 -6.06 32.40
CA ILE A 311 -7.97 -4.64 32.70
C ILE A 311 -9.43 -4.18 32.79
N SER A 312 -9.90 -3.98 34.02
CA SER A 312 -11.11 -3.22 34.30
C SER A 312 -10.90 -1.79 33.79
N LEU A 313 -11.79 -1.35 32.88
CA LEU A 313 -11.76 0.00 32.32
C LEU A 313 -12.30 1.06 33.27
N ASP A 314 -12.77 0.69 34.47
CA ASP A 314 -13.24 1.66 35.45
C ASP A 314 -12.10 2.31 36.25
N ASP A 315 -10.91 1.68 36.32
CA ASP A 315 -9.80 2.17 37.16
C ASP A 315 -8.43 2.21 36.45
N TYR A 316 -8.39 1.93 35.15
CA TYR A 316 -7.25 2.31 34.32
C TYR A 316 -7.69 3.34 33.28
N SER A 317 -7.41 4.60 33.59
CA SER A 317 -6.82 5.49 32.59
C SER A 317 -5.53 4.83 32.10
N LEU A 318 -5.65 3.84 31.21
CA LEU A 318 -4.53 3.27 30.48
C LEU A 318 -3.92 4.43 29.71
N GLY A 319 -2.81 4.96 30.24
CA GLY A 319 -1.94 5.93 29.59
C GLY A 319 -1.22 5.32 28.40
N THR A 320 -1.97 4.76 27.46
CA THR A 320 -1.55 4.59 26.07
C THR A 320 -2.38 5.57 25.26
N THR A 321 -1.73 6.62 24.77
CA THR A 321 -2.31 7.73 23.99
C THR A 321 -2.77 7.30 22.59
N TYR A 322 -3.61 6.29 22.50
CA TYR A 322 -4.19 5.75 21.26
C TYR A 322 -5.72 5.75 21.25
N ALA A 323 -6.40 6.25 22.30
CA ALA A 323 -7.87 6.32 22.37
C ALA A 323 -8.46 7.75 22.42
N ASN A 324 -7.65 8.81 22.50
CA ASN A 324 -8.16 10.19 22.57
C ASN A 324 -8.32 10.86 21.19
N LEU A 325 -9.15 10.26 20.32
CA LEU A 325 -9.73 10.96 19.18
C LEU A 325 -11.23 10.75 19.22
N THR A 326 -11.86 11.49 20.14
CA THR A 326 -13.29 11.63 20.23
C THR A 326 -13.85 12.17 18.92
N ALA A 327 -14.69 11.36 18.27
CA ALA A 327 -15.67 11.85 17.33
C ALA A 327 -16.69 12.69 18.12
N GLU A 328 -16.52 14.01 18.15
CA GLU A 328 -17.62 14.89 18.49
C GLU A 328 -18.56 14.96 17.28
N TYR A 329 -19.69 14.26 17.42
CA TYR A 329 -20.92 14.52 16.69
C TYR A 329 -21.57 15.76 17.29
N HIS A 330 -21.65 16.85 16.52
CA HIS A 330 -22.72 17.83 16.56
C HIS A 330 -22.94 18.40 15.18
#